data_AF-X1FV02-F1
#
_entry.id   AF-X1FV02-F1
#
_cell.length_a   1.000
_cell.length_b   1.000
_cell.length_c   1.000
_cell.angle_alpha   90.00
_cell.angle_beta   90.00
_cell.angle_gamma   90.00
#
_symmetry.space_group_name_H-M   'P 1'
#
loop_
_entity.id
_entity.type
_entity.pdbx_description
1 polymer ?
#
loop_
_entity_poly.entity_id
_entity_poly.type
_entity_poly.pdbx_seq_one_letter_code
_entity_poly.pdbx_strand_id
1 'polypeptide(L)'
;MPYLKKISLIILILLFLAQLIIIIPNIIAVLQINILNFNTDKNEYFTDENIIIEASWDLNYNPIEEWAYVQIQLYNNLDQILWCSEQNDSMGIINKTWDINIIDLNFNFSENSINFSVIFYLFHIVGEEIIFSGPIAIKSIQISKKLISCSLFNYTEKINYGESISFQALFYNITKNETYYP
;
A
#
# COMPACT_ATOMS: atom_id res chain seq x y z
N MET A 1 58.31 -25.52 41.39
CA MET A 1 57.07 -26.20 40.97
C MET A 1 55.75 -25.43 41.17
N PRO A 2 55.50 -24.59 42.20
CA PRO A 2 54.20 -23.93 42.39
C PRO A 2 53.92 -22.80 41.39
N TYR A 3 54.96 -22.17 40.85
CA TYR A 3 54.85 -21.08 39.87
C TYR A 3 54.34 -21.54 38.50
N LEU A 4 54.84 -22.69 38.01
CA LEU A 4 54.39 -23.32 36.76
C LEU A 4 52.90 -23.73 36.80
N LYS A 5 52.41 -24.18 37.96
CA LYS A 5 50.99 -24.50 38.18
C LYS A 5 50.10 -23.25 38.09
N LYS A 6 50.57 -22.09 38.57
CA LYS A 6 49.84 -20.80 38.48
C LYS A 6 49.75 -20.30 37.04
N ILE A 7 50.84 -20.39 36.26
CA ILE A 7 50.84 -19.99 34.85
C ILE A 7 49.90 -20.88 34.04
N SER A 8 49.95 -22.20 34.25
CA SER A 8 49.05 -23.14 33.57
C SER A 8 47.57 -22.86 33.88
N LEU A 9 47.25 -22.48 35.12
CA LEU A 9 45.87 -22.11 35.51
C LEU A 9 45.40 -20.84 34.79
N ILE A 10 46.27 -19.83 34.70
CA ILE A 10 45.97 -18.57 34.01
C ILE A 10 45.72 -18.81 32.52
N ILE A 11 46.54 -19.64 31.87
CA ILE A 11 46.37 -19.99 30.45
C ILE A 11 45.05 -20.75 30.23
N LEU A 12 44.68 -21.66 31.13
CA LEU A 12 43.42 -22.41 31.04
C LEU A 12 42.21 -21.48 31.17
N ILE A 13 42.26 -20.51 32.09
CA ILE A 13 41.20 -19.49 32.27
C ILE A 13 41.09 -18.61 31.03
N LEU A 14 42.21 -18.18 30.45
CA LEU A 14 42.23 -17.38 29.22
C LEU A 14 41.66 -18.15 28.02
N LEU A 15 41.96 -19.44 27.89
CA LEU A 15 41.38 -20.30 26.86
C LEU A 15 39.87 -20.49 27.06
N PHE A 16 39.41 -20.66 28.30
CA PHE A 16 37.99 -20.76 28.61
C PHE A 16 37.24 -19.44 28.31
N LEU A 17 37.84 -18.29 28.65
CA LEU A 17 37.30 -16.97 28.31
C LEU A 17 37.29 -16.71 26.80
N ALA A 18 38.32 -17.15 26.07
CA ALA A 18 38.37 -17.04 24.61
C ALA A 18 37.27 -17.89 23.95
N GLN A 19 36.96 -19.08 24.51
CA GLN A 19 35.84 -19.90 24.05
C GLN A 19 34.49 -19.25 24.32
N LEU A 20 34.32 -18.50 25.42
CA LEU A 20 33.09 -17.75 25.70
C LEU A 20 32.86 -16.60 24.70
N ILE A 21 33.91 -16.01 24.14
CA ILE A 21 33.80 -14.96 23.11
C ILE A 21 33.36 -15.55 21.75
N ILE A 22 33.68 -16.83 21.48
CA ILE A 22 33.27 -17.53 20.25
C ILE A 22 31.79 -17.95 20.30
N ILE A 23 31.18 -18.00 21.50
CA ILE A 23 29.75 -18.28 21.70
C ILE A 23 28.98 -16.96 21.96
N ILE A 24 29.33 -15.89 21.26
CA ILE A 24 28.34 -14.84 21.03
C ILE A 24 27.43 -15.44 19.95
N PRO A 25 26.17 -15.79 20.28
CA PRO A 25 25.27 -16.33 19.27
C PRO A 25 25.20 -15.31 18.14
N ASN A 26 25.27 -15.82 16.90
CA ASN A 26 24.95 -15.09 15.69
C ASN A 26 23.76 -14.18 16.00
N ILE A 27 23.90 -12.89 15.67
CA ILE A 27 22.83 -11.92 15.81
C ILE A 27 21.64 -12.49 15.05
N ILE A 28 20.67 -13.04 15.79
CA ILE A 28 19.37 -13.42 15.25
C ILE A 28 18.77 -12.08 14.85
N ALA A 29 18.85 -11.72 13.57
CA ALA A 29 18.13 -10.56 13.11
C ALA A 29 16.65 -10.93 13.26
N VAL A 30 16.02 -10.35 14.28
CA VAL A 30 14.58 -10.44 14.49
C VAL A 30 13.96 -9.53 13.44
N LEU A 31 12.91 -9.99 12.75
CA LEU A 31 12.12 -9.15 11.86
C LEU A 31 11.84 -7.78 12.48
N GLN A 32 12.23 -6.74 11.75
CA GLN A 32 11.98 -5.34 12.08
C GLN A 32 11.33 -4.67 10.88
N ILE A 33 10.18 -4.06 11.13
CA ILE A 33 9.55 -3.16 10.18
C ILE A 33 9.26 -1.83 10.86
N ASN A 34 9.63 -0.74 10.20
CA ASN A 34 9.28 0.61 10.62
C ASN A 34 8.63 1.35 9.45
N ILE A 35 7.36 1.73 9.60
CA ILE A 35 6.65 2.52 8.60
C ILE A 35 7.04 3.99 8.78
N LEU A 36 7.76 4.54 7.82
CA LEU A 36 8.21 5.94 7.83
C LEU A 36 7.14 6.86 7.22
N ASN A 37 6.45 6.40 6.18
CA ASN A 37 5.35 7.10 5.53
C ASN A 37 4.35 6.08 4.97
N PHE A 38 3.06 6.36 5.07
CA PHE A 38 2.01 5.63 4.37
C PHE A 38 0.79 6.53 4.22
N ASN A 39 0.66 7.14 3.06
CA ASN A 39 -0.39 8.10 2.76
C ASN A 39 -0.88 7.96 1.32
N THR A 40 -2.08 8.47 1.10
CA THR A 40 -2.64 8.75 -0.22
C THR A 40 -2.52 10.25 -0.50
N ASP A 41 -2.50 10.66 -1.76
CA ASP A 41 -2.44 12.10 -2.11
C ASP A 41 -3.69 12.87 -1.64
N LYS A 42 -4.85 12.20 -1.62
CA LYS A 42 -6.13 12.72 -1.12
C LYS A 42 -6.87 11.68 -0.28
N ASN A 43 -7.89 12.12 0.44
CA ASN A 43 -8.84 11.24 1.13
C ASN A 43 -10.15 11.06 0.35
N GLU A 44 -10.43 11.93 -0.62
CA GLU A 44 -11.66 11.93 -1.41
C GLU A 44 -11.31 12.03 -2.90
N TYR A 45 -11.95 11.18 -3.71
CA TYR A 45 -11.71 11.08 -5.14
C TYR A 45 -13.03 11.03 -5.91
N PHE A 46 -13.00 11.46 -7.16
CA PHE A 46 -14.02 11.12 -8.16
C PHE A 46 -13.60 9.91 -8.99
N THR A 47 -14.58 9.27 -9.62
CA THR A 47 -14.38 8.05 -10.43
C THR A 47 -13.43 8.21 -11.63
N ASP A 48 -13.20 9.44 -12.08
CA ASP A 48 -12.31 9.80 -13.19
C ASP A 48 -10.91 10.23 -12.72
N GLU A 49 -10.63 10.18 -11.42
CA GLU A 49 -9.31 10.46 -10.86
C GLU A 49 -8.51 9.18 -10.64
N ASN A 50 -7.22 9.35 -10.37
CA ASN A 50 -6.35 8.28 -9.90
C ASN A 50 -6.10 8.42 -8.40
N ILE A 51 -5.85 7.29 -7.74
CA ILE A 51 -5.37 7.24 -6.35
C ILE A 51 -3.86 7.14 -6.39
N ILE A 52 -3.15 8.10 -5.79
CA ILE A 52 -1.71 8.04 -5.64
C ILE A 52 -1.39 7.60 -4.21
N ILE A 53 -0.71 6.48 -4.06
CA ILE A 53 -0.26 5.96 -2.77
C ILE A 53 1.24 6.17 -2.66
N GLU A 54 1.67 6.84 -1.60
CA GLU A 54 3.08 7.02 -1.25
C GLU A 54 3.38 6.26 0.04
N ALA A 55 4.34 5.35 -0.02
CA ALA A 55 4.77 4.59 1.14
C ALA A 55 6.30 4.57 1.25
N SER A 56 6.75 4.65 2.50
CA SER A 56 8.15 4.52 2.89
C SER A 56 8.25 3.64 4.13
N TRP A 57 9.14 2.67 4.11
CA TRP A 57 9.36 1.78 5.25
C TRP A 57 10.81 1.32 5.31
N ASP A 58 11.24 0.90 6.49
CA ASP A 58 12.50 0.21 6.72
C ASP A 58 12.20 -1.24 7.09
N LEU A 59 12.65 -2.20 6.28
CA LEU A 59 12.44 -3.64 6.48
C LEU A 59 13.77 -4.34 6.69
N ASN A 60 13.95 -4.99 7.84
CA ASN A 60 15.13 -5.79 8.12
C ASN A 60 14.72 -7.16 8.67
N TYR A 61 15.33 -8.22 8.17
CA TYR A 61 15.09 -9.60 8.60
C TYR A 61 16.36 -10.42 8.34
N ASN A 62 16.46 -11.63 8.89
CA ASN A 62 17.56 -12.56 8.58
C ASN A 62 17.26 -13.38 7.32
N PRO A 63 17.77 -13.05 6.12
CA PRO A 63 17.43 -13.77 4.88
C PRO A 63 17.92 -15.23 4.86
N ILE A 64 18.73 -15.65 5.83
CA ILE A 64 19.18 -17.05 5.97
C ILE A 64 18.10 -17.92 6.63
N GLU A 65 17.31 -17.36 7.54
CA GLU A 65 16.35 -18.09 8.38
C GLU A 65 14.89 -17.70 8.09
N GLU A 66 14.66 -16.47 7.64
CA GLU A 66 13.34 -15.89 7.44
C GLU A 66 13.26 -15.11 6.13
N TRP A 67 12.04 -14.97 5.64
CA TRP A 67 11.70 -14.14 4.49
C TRP A 67 10.52 -13.26 4.87
N ALA A 68 10.61 -11.97 4.56
CA ALA A 68 9.53 -11.04 4.79
C ALA A 68 9.33 -10.13 3.58
N TYR A 69 8.07 -9.80 3.32
CA TYR A 69 7.71 -8.87 2.27
C TYR A 69 6.49 -8.05 2.66
N VAL A 70 6.37 -6.90 2.01
CA VAL A 70 5.23 -6.00 2.16
C VAL A 70 4.38 -5.97 0.90
N GLN A 71 3.11 -5.64 1.06
CA GLN A 71 2.18 -5.47 -0.05
C GLN A 71 1.11 -4.44 0.31
N ILE A 72 0.76 -3.58 -0.64
CA ILE A 72 -0.37 -2.66 -0.49
C ILE A 72 -1.59 -3.25 -1.17
N GLN A 73 -2.73 -3.21 -0.49
CA GLN A 73 -3.98 -3.78 -0.99
C GLN A 73 -5.11 -2.76 -0.85
N LEU A 74 -5.95 -2.65 -1.86
CA LEU A 74 -7.13 -1.79 -1.87
C LEU A 74 -8.39 -2.66 -1.75
N TYR A 75 -9.20 -2.36 -0.75
CA TYR A 75 -10.44 -3.08 -0.45
C TYR A 75 -11.65 -2.17 -0.63
N ASN A 76 -12.76 -2.73 -1.14
CA ASN A 76 -14.06 -2.07 -1.03
C ASN A 76 -14.67 -2.22 0.37
N ASN A 77 -15.85 -1.61 0.57
CA ASN A 77 -16.67 -1.72 1.78
C ASN A 77 -17.26 -3.12 2.04
N LEU A 78 -17.07 -4.08 1.13
CA LEU A 78 -17.47 -5.48 1.28
C LEU A 78 -16.28 -6.40 1.56
N ASP A 79 -15.12 -5.83 1.93
CA ASP A 79 -13.86 -6.53 2.17
C ASP A 79 -13.34 -7.34 0.97
N GLN A 80 -13.70 -6.94 -0.26
CA GLN A 80 -13.16 -7.52 -1.48
C GLN A 80 -11.94 -6.74 -1.95
N ILE A 81 -10.86 -7.46 -2.27
CA ILE A 81 -9.65 -6.89 -2.87
C ILE A 81 -9.97 -6.45 -4.29
N LEU A 82 -9.74 -5.17 -4.59
CA LEU A 82 -9.89 -4.59 -5.91
C LEU A 82 -8.56 -4.44 -6.64
N TRP A 83 -7.51 -4.19 -5.87
CA TRP A 83 -6.17 -3.97 -6.37
C TRP A 83 -5.13 -4.40 -5.34
N CYS A 84 -3.98 -4.83 -5.84
CA CYS A 84 -2.89 -5.34 -5.06
C CYS A 84 -1.57 -4.94 -5.71
N SER A 85 -0.63 -4.41 -4.92
CA SER A 85 0.71 -4.09 -5.40
C SER A 85 1.51 -5.36 -5.68
N GLU A 86 2.66 -5.20 -6.34
CA GLU A 86 3.71 -6.20 -6.31
C GLU A 86 4.17 -6.48 -4.87
N GLN A 87 4.68 -7.69 -4.64
CA GLN A 87 5.38 -8.03 -3.40
C GLN A 87 6.70 -7.27 -3.35
N ASN A 88 7.06 -6.74 -2.18
CA ASN A 88 8.35 -6.08 -2.00
C ASN A 88 9.07 -6.63 -0.76
N ASP A 89 10.12 -7.39 -1.02
CA ASP A 89 10.94 -8.11 -0.05
C ASP A 89 12.34 -7.50 0.11
N SER A 90 12.58 -6.35 -0.52
CA SER A 90 13.86 -5.65 -0.40
C SER A 90 14.09 -5.23 1.06
N MET A 91 15.35 -5.30 1.50
CA MET A 91 15.75 -4.90 2.85
C MET A 91 16.26 -3.46 2.90
N GLY A 92 16.18 -2.84 4.07
CA GLY A 92 16.53 -1.46 4.34
C GLY A 92 15.38 -0.48 4.06
N ILE A 93 15.74 0.80 3.90
CA ILE A 93 14.79 1.89 3.65
C ILE A 93 14.35 1.89 2.19
N ILE A 94 13.04 1.76 1.97
CA ILE A 94 12.41 1.71 0.65
C ILE A 94 11.38 2.81 0.55
N ASN A 95 11.31 3.43 -0.63
CA ASN A 95 10.28 4.38 -1.01
C ASN A 95 9.59 3.89 -2.28
N LYS A 96 8.26 3.84 -2.26
CA LYS A 96 7.45 3.44 -3.42
C LYS A 96 6.25 4.36 -3.56
N THR A 97 5.88 4.57 -4.82
CA THR A 97 4.68 5.28 -5.21
C THR A 97 3.90 4.41 -6.18
N TRP A 98 2.59 4.29 -5.96
CA TRP A 98 1.68 3.61 -6.87
C TRP A 98 0.64 4.58 -7.37
N ASP A 99 0.32 4.47 -8.65
CA ASP A 99 -0.72 5.25 -9.34
C ASP A 99 -1.81 4.28 -9.80
N ILE A 100 -2.99 4.36 -9.17
CA ILE A 100 -4.09 3.44 -9.39
C ILE A 100 -5.22 4.19 -10.10
N ASN A 101 -5.49 3.78 -11.33
CA ASN A 101 -6.63 4.28 -12.09
C ASN A 101 -7.94 3.69 -11.54
N ILE A 102 -8.83 4.56 -11.03
CA ILE A 102 -10.10 4.14 -10.43
C ILE A 102 -11.01 3.45 -11.45
N ILE A 103 -10.92 3.82 -12.74
CA ILE A 103 -11.74 3.25 -13.81
C ILE A 103 -11.44 1.76 -14.03
N ASP A 104 -10.21 1.33 -13.74
CA ASP A 104 -9.77 -0.06 -13.92
C ASP A 104 -10.16 -0.95 -12.73
N LEU A 105 -10.68 -0.37 -11.64
CA LEU A 105 -11.13 -1.12 -10.47
C LEU A 105 -12.53 -1.71 -10.72
N ASN A 106 -12.67 -3.02 -10.51
CA ASN A 106 -13.94 -3.70 -10.68
C ASN A 106 -14.85 -3.54 -9.45
N PHE A 107 -15.51 -2.39 -9.32
CA PHE A 107 -16.51 -2.16 -8.28
C PHE A 107 -17.75 -1.46 -8.83
N ASN A 108 -18.86 -1.62 -8.12
CA ASN A 108 -20.13 -0.96 -8.44
C ASN A 108 -20.58 -0.10 -7.27
N PHE A 109 -21.19 1.03 -7.61
CA PHE A 109 -21.76 1.94 -6.62
C PHE A 109 -23.15 1.50 -6.17
N SER A 110 -23.29 1.20 -4.88
CA SER A 110 -24.60 1.12 -4.22
C SER A 110 -25.18 2.50 -3.91
N GLU A 111 -24.31 3.49 -3.65
CA GLU A 111 -24.66 4.87 -3.28
C GLU A 111 -23.92 5.89 -4.16
N ASN A 112 -24.01 7.19 -3.84
CA ASN A 112 -23.25 8.23 -4.55
C ASN A 112 -21.76 8.21 -4.22
N SER A 113 -21.39 7.61 -3.10
CA SER A 113 -20.00 7.45 -2.66
C SER A 113 -19.79 6.11 -1.98
N ILE A 114 -18.58 5.57 -2.05
CA ILE A 114 -18.17 4.36 -1.32
C ILE A 114 -16.85 4.63 -0.62
N ASN A 115 -16.72 4.10 0.60
CA ASN A 115 -15.45 4.08 1.33
C ASN A 115 -14.64 2.84 0.95
N PHE A 116 -13.35 3.04 0.77
CA PHE A 116 -12.36 2.00 0.49
C PHE A 116 -11.28 2.04 1.55
N SER A 117 -10.65 0.89 1.77
CA SER A 117 -9.52 0.73 2.68
C SER A 117 -8.26 0.45 1.88
N VAL A 118 -7.27 1.32 2.01
CA VAL A 118 -5.90 1.10 1.54
C VAL A 118 -5.11 0.51 2.72
N ILE A 119 -4.64 -0.72 2.57
CA ILE A 119 -4.04 -1.48 3.66
C ILE A 119 -2.59 -1.83 3.32
N PHE A 120 -1.69 -1.54 4.25
CA PHE A 120 -0.31 -1.98 4.22
C PHE A 120 -0.21 -3.32 4.95
N TYR A 121 0.05 -4.40 4.21
CA TYR A 121 0.26 -5.75 4.73
C TYR A 121 1.74 -6.07 4.90
N LEU A 122 2.04 -6.84 5.95
CA LEU A 122 3.31 -7.51 6.16
C LEU A 122 3.08 -9.02 6.18
N PHE A 123 3.96 -9.72 5.48
CA PHE A 123 4.05 -11.17 5.48
C PHE A 123 5.42 -11.56 6.00
N HIS A 124 5.46 -12.49 6.94
CA HIS A 124 6.66 -13.00 7.59
C HIS A 124 6.62 -14.52 7.61
N ILE A 125 7.65 -15.11 7.02
CA ILE A 125 7.78 -16.54 6.79
C ILE A 125 9.10 -16.99 7.40
N VAL A 126 9.09 -18.09 8.15
CA VAL A 126 10.29 -18.73 8.71
C VAL A 126 10.32 -20.17 8.21
N GLY A 127 11.32 -20.51 7.39
CA GLY A 127 11.32 -21.77 6.63
C GLY A 127 10.10 -21.86 5.70
N GLU A 128 9.21 -22.81 5.97
CA GLU A 128 7.96 -23.02 5.21
C GLU A 128 6.71 -22.51 5.96
N GLU A 129 6.87 -22.00 7.19
CA GLU A 129 5.76 -21.58 8.03
C GLU A 129 5.52 -20.07 7.94
N ILE A 130 4.26 -19.67 7.77
CA ILE A 130 3.85 -18.27 7.85
C ILE A 130 3.67 -17.92 9.33
N ILE A 131 4.59 -17.13 9.87
CA ILE A 131 4.56 -16.67 11.26
C ILE A 131 3.61 -15.50 11.42
N PHE A 132 3.59 -14.59 10.44
CA PHE A 132 2.68 -13.45 10.45
C PHE A 132 2.22 -13.11 9.03
N SER A 133 0.93 -12.80 8.90
CA SER A 133 0.33 -12.29 7.68
C SER A 133 -0.81 -11.38 8.09
N GLY A 134 -0.61 -10.07 8.04
CA GLY A 134 -1.61 -9.15 8.55
C GLY A 134 -1.38 -7.68 8.23
N PRO A 135 -2.41 -6.84 8.46
CA PRO A 135 -2.32 -5.41 8.27
C PRO A 135 -1.45 -4.78 9.36
N ILE A 136 -0.56 -3.87 8.96
CA ILE A 136 0.26 -3.08 9.88
C ILE A 136 -0.05 -1.58 9.80
N ALA A 137 -0.71 -1.11 8.73
CA ALA A 137 -1.31 0.22 8.66
C ALA A 137 -2.52 0.23 7.72
N ILE A 138 -3.48 1.12 7.99
CA ILE A 138 -4.73 1.23 7.22
C ILE A 138 -5.03 2.72 6.99
N LYS A 139 -5.45 3.05 5.77
CA LYS A 139 -5.99 4.36 5.39
C LYS A 139 -7.36 4.18 4.75
N SER A 140 -8.30 5.03 5.16
CA SER A 140 -9.62 5.08 4.53
C SER A 140 -9.63 6.20 3.50
N ILE A 141 -10.16 5.90 2.32
CA ILE A 141 -10.46 6.88 1.28
C ILE A 141 -11.92 6.77 0.86
N GLN A 142 -12.46 7.81 0.26
CA GLN A 142 -13.82 7.82 -0.29
C GLN A 142 -13.75 8.10 -1.78
N ILE A 143 -14.47 7.31 -2.57
CA ILE A 143 -14.63 7.56 -4.00
C ILE A 143 -16.10 7.90 -4.25
N SER A 144 -16.34 9.01 -4.96
CA SER A 144 -17.67 9.52 -5.26
C SER A 144 -17.94 9.54 -6.76
N LYS A 145 -19.19 9.29 -7.15
CA LYS A 145 -19.66 9.57 -8.50
C LYS A 145 -19.59 11.07 -8.75
N LYS A 146 -19.13 11.44 -9.94
CA LYS A 146 -19.28 12.81 -10.42
C LYS A 146 -20.75 13.05 -10.77
N LEU A 147 -21.38 14.02 -10.10
CA LEU A 147 -22.74 14.44 -10.44
C LEU A 147 -22.67 15.39 -11.63
N ILE A 148 -22.73 14.81 -12.82
CA ILE A 148 -22.75 15.56 -14.07
C ILE A 148 -24.21 15.85 -14.44
N SER A 149 -24.53 17.13 -14.64
CA SER A 149 -25.78 17.55 -15.26
C SER A 149 -25.54 17.94 -16.71
N CYS A 150 -26.58 17.87 -17.52
CA CYS A 150 -26.55 18.23 -18.93
C CYS A 150 -27.68 19.23 -19.22
N SER A 151 -27.36 20.27 -19.99
CA SER A 151 -28.36 21.16 -20.59
C SER A 151 -28.22 21.10 -22.10
N LEU A 152 -29.36 20.91 -22.78
CA LEU A 152 -29.45 20.97 -24.23
C LEU A 152 -29.92 22.35 -24.66
N PHE A 153 -29.27 22.93 -25.67
CA PHE A 153 -29.65 24.20 -26.27
C PHE A 153 -29.43 24.18 -27.78
N ASN A 154 -29.91 25.24 -28.44
CA ASN A 154 -29.90 25.38 -29.90
C ASN A 154 -30.56 24.18 -30.60
N TYR A 155 -31.67 23.68 -30.02
CA TYR A 155 -32.49 22.63 -30.61
C TYR A 155 -33.85 23.18 -31.04
N THR A 156 -34.45 22.53 -32.03
CA THR A 156 -35.84 22.80 -32.46
C THR A 156 -36.80 21.87 -31.72
N GLU A 157 -37.79 22.43 -31.03
CA GLU A 157 -38.78 21.64 -30.25
C GLU A 157 -39.66 20.71 -31.09
N LYS A 158 -39.73 20.95 -32.40
CA LYS A 158 -40.49 20.13 -33.36
C LYS A 158 -39.66 19.91 -34.61
N ILE A 159 -39.74 18.69 -35.15
CA ILE A 159 -39.09 18.32 -36.41
C ILE A 159 -40.13 17.74 -37.36
N ASN A 160 -39.99 18.03 -38.66
CA ASN A 160 -40.78 17.35 -39.67
C ASN A 160 -40.07 16.07 -40.16
N TYR A 161 -40.85 15.16 -40.73
CA TYR A 161 -40.31 13.95 -41.34
C TYR A 161 -39.35 14.31 -42.49
N GLY A 162 -38.11 13.83 -42.39
CA GLY A 162 -37.05 14.09 -43.37
C GLY A 162 -36.08 15.22 -42.99
N GLU A 163 -36.32 15.95 -41.90
CA GLU A 163 -35.39 16.96 -41.40
C GLU A 163 -34.34 16.36 -40.44
N SER A 164 -33.12 16.90 -40.48
CA SER A 164 -32.06 16.57 -39.53
C SER A 164 -32.12 17.49 -38.31
N ILE A 165 -32.10 16.90 -37.12
CA ILE A 165 -31.99 17.66 -35.87
C ILE A 165 -30.51 17.79 -35.46
N SER A 166 -30.15 18.98 -35.00
CA SER A 166 -28.88 19.25 -34.33
C SER A 166 -29.17 19.93 -33.01
N PHE A 167 -28.37 19.64 -32.00
CA PHE A 167 -28.40 20.33 -30.71
C PHE A 167 -26.98 20.43 -30.17
N GLN A 168 -26.80 21.33 -29.22
CA GLN A 168 -25.57 21.45 -28.44
C GLN A 168 -25.86 21.01 -27.01
N ALA A 169 -24.93 20.23 -26.44
CA ALA A 169 -24.99 19.76 -25.07
C ALA A 169 -23.88 20.44 -24.27
N LEU A 170 -24.21 20.92 -23.07
CA LEU A 170 -23.23 21.44 -22.13
C LEU A 170 -23.34 20.65 -20.83
N PHE A 171 -22.20 20.13 -20.41
CA PHE A 171 -22.07 19.33 -19.21
C PHE A 171 -21.49 20.20 -18.09
N TYR A 172 -22.07 20.13 -16.91
CA TYR A 172 -21.57 20.87 -15.75
C TYR A 172 -21.54 19.99 -14.52
N ASN A 173 -20.51 20.19 -13.70
CA ASN A 173 -20.38 19.50 -12.44
C ASN A 173 -21.23 20.23 -11.39
N ILE A 174 -22.27 19.58 -10.90
CA ILE A 174 -23.23 20.19 -9.96
C ILE A 174 -22.54 20.57 -8.64
N THR A 175 -21.48 19.86 -8.23
CA THR A 175 -20.83 20.12 -6.94
C THR A 175 -19.84 21.28 -6.96
N LYS A 176 -19.28 21.65 -8.13
CA LYS A 176 -18.26 22.71 -8.23
C LYS A 176 -18.74 23.99 -8.93
N ASN A 177 -19.95 24.03 -9.48
CA ASN A 177 -20.41 25.12 -10.37
C ASN A 177 -19.41 25.42 -11.50
N GLU A 178 -18.60 24.43 -11.88
CA GLU A 178 -17.62 24.52 -12.96
C GLU A 178 -18.24 23.95 -14.24
N THR A 179 -18.12 24.71 -15.33
CA THR A 179 -18.53 24.27 -16.67
C THR A 179 -17.38 23.48 -17.29
N TYR A 180 -17.68 22.27 -17.76
CA TYR A 180 -16.74 21.49 -18.54
C TYR A 180 -17.20 21.52 -19.99
N TYR A 181 -16.43 22.18 -20.85
CA TYR A 181 -16.62 22.10 -22.29
C TYR A 181 -16.01 20.77 -22.78
N PRO A 182 -16.70 20.04 -23.67
CA PRO A 182 -16.10 18.92 -24.36
C PRO A 182 -14.92 19.34 -25.24
#